data_AF-A0A5K1F3F7-F1
#
_entry.id   AF-A0A5K1F3F7-F1
#
_cell.length_a   1.000
_cell.length_b   1.000
_cell.length_c   1.000
_cell.angle_alpha   90.00
_cell.angle_beta   90.00
_cell.angle_gamma   90.00
#
_symmetry.space_group_name_H-M   'P 1'
#
loop_
_entity.id
_entity.type
_entity.pdbx_description
1 polymer ?
#
loop_
_entity_poly.entity_id
_entity_poly.type
_entity_poly.pdbx_seq_one_letter_code
_entity_poly.pdbx_strand_id
1 'polypeptide(L)' 'IGSVYREHGSLPGYYDGRYWVMWKLPMFGCNDSAQVLRELAECKKEYPNCFIRIIGFDNVRQVQCISFIAYKPPHPK' A
#
# COMPACT_ATOMS: atom_id res chain seq x y z
N ILE A 1 13.65 -2.63 -1.54
CA ILE A 1 12.24 -2.80 -1.06
C ILE A 1 11.28 -2.08 -2.01
N GLY A 2 10.03 -2.53 -2.16
CA GLY A 2 9.03 -1.83 -2.99
C GLY A 2 8.96 -2.27 -4.45
N SER A 3 9.59 -3.40 -4.81
CA SER A 3 9.47 -4.07 -6.11
C SER A 3 9.19 -5.56 -5.90
N VAL A 4 8.62 -6.20 -6.92
CA VAL A 4 8.41 -7.65 -6.93
C VAL A 4 9.74 -8.40 -7.14
N TYR A 5 9.89 -9.55 -6.49
CA TYR A 5 11.05 -10.43 -6.62
C TYR A 5 10.62 -11.90 -6.51
N ARG A 6 11.56 -12.85 -6.55
CA ARG A 6 11.27 -14.30 -6.43
C ARG A 6 12.38 -14.97 -5.62
N GLU A 7 12.03 -15.47 -4.45
CA GLU A 7 12.93 -16.18 -3.52
C GLU A 7 12.32 -17.52 -3.11
N HIS A 8 11.03 -17.54 -2.74
CA HIS A 8 10.39 -18.73 -2.15
C HIS A 8 9.67 -19.62 -3.18
N GLY A 9 9.61 -19.21 -4.44
CA GLY A 9 8.94 -19.98 -5.49
C GLY A 9 9.14 -19.44 -6.90
N SER A 10 9.11 -20.35 -7.88
CA SER A 10 9.32 -20.03 -9.30
C SER A 10 8.19 -20.51 -10.23
N LEU A 11 7.08 -20.98 -9.67
CA LEU A 11 5.90 -21.40 -10.45
C LEU A 11 5.21 -20.22 -11.16
N PRO A 12 4.54 -20.45 -12.32
CA PRO A 12 3.76 -19.43 -12.99
C PRO A 12 2.73 -18.76 -12.05
N GLY A 13 2.67 -17.42 -12.05
CA GLY A 13 1.78 -16.63 -11.19
C GLY A 13 2.29 -16.38 -9.76
N TYR A 14 3.43 -16.97 -9.37
CA TYR A 14 4.07 -16.71 -8.08
C TYR A 14 5.14 -15.62 -8.14
N TYR A 15 4.96 -14.60 -7.30
CA TYR A 15 5.92 -13.51 -7.08
C TYR A 15 5.92 -13.10 -5.60
N ASP A 16 7.11 -12.92 -5.04
CA ASP A 16 7.33 -12.32 -3.73
C ASP A 16 7.23 -10.79 -3.81
N GLY A 17 6.98 -10.13 -2.67
CA GLY A 17 6.93 -8.66 -2.59
C GLY A 17 5.65 -8.01 -3.15
N ARG A 18 4.63 -8.79 -3.56
CA ARG A 18 3.30 -8.28 -3.97
C ARG A 18 2.54 -7.65 -2.80
N TYR A 19 2.57 -8.30 -1.64
CA TYR A 19 1.94 -7.83 -0.42
C TYR A 19 2.87 -6.91 0.36
N TRP A 20 2.30 -5.81 0.85
CA TRP A 20 2.96 -4.86 1.74
C TRP A 20 2.21 -4.85 3.07
N VAL A 21 2.86 -4.32 4.12
CA VAL A 21 2.24 -4.20 5.44
C VAL A 21 1.10 -3.18 5.39
N MET A 22 -0.04 -3.52 6.00
CA MET A 22 -1.19 -2.62 6.12
C MET A 22 -0.94 -1.57 7.20
N TRP A 23 -1.24 -0.31 6.89
CA TRP A 23 -1.32 0.75 7.89
C TRP A 23 -2.73 0.77 8.49
N LYS A 24 -2.83 0.51 9.79
CA LYS A 24 -4.12 0.40 10.52
C LYS A 24 -5.09 -0.56 9.81
N LEU A 25 -6.30 -0.10 9.48
CA LEU A 25 -7.38 -0.85 8.84
C LEU A 25 -7.98 -0.05 7.68
N PRO A 26 -8.74 -0.68 6.76
CA PRO A 26 -9.50 0.05 5.76
C PRO A 26 -10.44 1.08 6.42
N MET A 27 -10.49 2.28 5.86
CA MET A 27 -11.26 3.40 6.41
C MET A 27 -12.75 3.29 6.01
N PHE A 28 -13.44 2.27 6.52
CA PHE A 28 -14.87 2.03 6.24
C PHE A 28 -15.73 3.24 6.64
N GLY A 29 -16.60 3.70 5.73
CA GLY A 29 -17.46 4.86 5.96
C GLY A 29 -16.76 6.23 5.88
N CYS A 30 -15.47 6.28 5.53
CA CYS A 30 -14.76 7.54 5.31
C CYS A 30 -15.27 8.25 4.05
N ASN A 31 -15.80 9.46 4.22
CA ASN A 31 -16.30 10.31 3.14
C ASN A 31 -15.49 11.61 2.95
N ASP A 32 -14.39 11.78 3.70
CA ASP A 32 -13.53 12.96 3.63
C ASP A 32 -12.11 12.55 3.22
N SER A 33 -11.67 12.99 2.03
CA SER A 33 -10.32 12.72 1.53
C SER A 33 -9.22 13.26 2.45
N ALA A 34 -9.48 14.32 3.22
CA ALA A 34 -8.50 14.86 4.15
C ALA A 34 -8.18 13.87 5.29
N GLN A 35 -9.11 12.99 5.69
CA GLN A 35 -8.82 11.91 6.64
C GLN A 35 -7.77 10.95 6.09
N VAL A 36 -7.89 10.55 4.81
CA VAL A 36 -6.91 9.69 4.14
C VAL A 36 -5.53 10.37 4.07
N LEU A 37 -5.50 11.67 3.76
CA LEU A 37 -4.25 12.44 3.72
C LEU A 37 -3.60 12.61 5.10
N ARG A 38 -4.40 12.71 6.18
CA ARG A 38 -3.88 12.72 7.55
C ARG A 38 -3.20 11.40 7.89
N GLU A 39 -3.83 10.27 7.57
CA GLU A 39 -3.25 8.93 7.77
C GLU A 39 -1.98 8.71 6.94
N LEU A 40 -1.95 9.22 5.70
CA LEU A 40 -0.74 9.23 4.88
C LEU A 40 0.40 10.02 5.54
N ALA A 41 0.10 11.18 6.10
CA ALA A 41 1.08 12.01 6.79
C ALA A 41 1.59 11.34 8.08
N GLU A 42 0.71 10.69 8.85
CA GLU A 42 1.09 9.90 10.04
C GLU A 42 1.99 8.72 9.66
N CYS A 43 1.59 7.92 8.66
CA CYS A 43 2.38 6.78 8.19
C CYS A 43 3.76 7.22 7.67
N LYS A 44 3.83 8.35 6.93
CA LYS A 44 5.10 8.93 6.47
C LYS A 44 5.97 9.41 7.63
N LYS A 45 5.38 9.99 8.67
CA LYS A 45 6.11 10.47 9.85
C LYS A 45 6.72 9.30 10.63
N GLU A 46 5.96 8.22 10.81
CA GLU A 46 6.42 7.03 11.54
C GLU A 46 7.42 6.20 10.72
N TYR A 47 7.20 6.09 9.41
CA TYR A 47 8.02 5.29 8.49
C TYR A 47 8.53 6.13 7.30
N PRO A 48 9.44 7.10 7.54
CA PRO A 48 9.91 8.02 6.50
C PRO A 48 10.74 7.34 5.39
N ASN A 49 11.27 6.15 5.65
CA ASN A 49 12.11 5.38 4.73
C ASN A 49 11.34 4.31 3.93
N CYS A 50 10.01 4.27 4.04
CA CYS A 50 9.16 3.28 3.39
C CYS A 50 8.44 3.86 2.17
N PHE A 51 8.14 3.02 1.19
CA PHE A 51 7.14 3.34 0.17
C PHE A 51 5.75 3.26 0.78
N ILE A 52 4.88 4.20 0.42
CA ILE A 52 3.47 4.20 0.86
C ILE A 52 2.58 4.31 -0.36
N ARG A 53 1.62 3.41 -0.47
CA ARG A 53 0.62 3.39 -1.53
C ARG A 53 -0.77 3.47 -0.93
N ILE A 54 -1.68 4.14 -1.63
CA ILE A 54 -3.10 4.15 -1.30
C ILE A 54 -3.78 3.10 -2.18
N ILE A 55 -4.66 2.32 -1.55
CA ILE A 55 -5.46 1.29 -2.21
C ILE A 55 -6.92 1.47 -1.84
N GLY A 56 -7.81 1.02 -2.72
CA GLY A 56 -9.25 1.05 -2.50
C GLY A 56 -9.86 -0.27 -2.95
N PHE A 57 -10.90 -0.68 -2.22
CA PHE A 57 -11.59 -1.94 -2.41
C PHE A 57 -13.03 -1.66 -2.81
N ASP A 58 -13.51 -2.42 -3.80
CA ASP A 58 -14.92 -2.54 -4.11
C ASP A 58 -15.44 -3.80 -3.43
N ASN A 59 -16.31 -3.63 -2.44
CA ASN A 59 -16.85 -4.73 -1.65
C ASN A 59 -17.90 -5.56 -2.42
N VAL A 60 -18.56 -4.97 -3.42
CA VAL A 60 -19.55 -5.68 -4.25
C VAL A 60 -18.83 -6.61 -5.23
N ARG A 61 -17.78 -6.10 -5.88
CA ARG A 61 -16.98 -6.88 -6.83
C ARG A 61 -15.92 -7.76 -6.16
N GLN A 62 -15.65 -7.56 -4.87
CA GLN A 62 -14.61 -8.26 -4.09
C GLN A 62 -13.21 -8.12 -4.70
N VAL A 63 -12.88 -6.93 -5.19
CA VAL A 63 -11.59 -6.64 -5.81
C VAL A 63 -10.98 -5.35 -5.27
N GLN A 64 -9.64 -5.30 -5.29
CA GLN A 64 -8.94 -4.03 -5.16
C GLN A 64 -9.06 -3.27 -6.49
N CYS A 65 -9.79 -2.15 -6.50
CA CYS A 65 -10.11 -1.40 -7.71
C CYS A 65 -9.13 -0.26 -8.01
N ILE A 66 -8.32 0.15 -7.03
CA ILE A 66 -7.30 1.19 -7.20
C ILE A 66 -6.02 0.86 -6.43
N SER A 67 -4.88 1.27 -7.00
CA SER A 67 -3.57 1.21 -6.36
C SER A 67 -2.67 2.27 -6.98
N PHE A 68 -2.20 3.24 -6.19
CA PHE A 68 -1.22 4.22 -6.65
C PHE A 68 -0.23 4.57 -5.54
N ILE A 69 0.99 4.93 -5.94
CA ILE A 69 2.02 5.37 -5.00
C ILE A 69 1.69 6.77 -4.48
N ALA A 70 1.68 6.95 -3.17
CA ALA A 70 1.39 8.23 -2.52
C ALA A 70 2.66 8.87 -1.92
N TYR A 71 3.67 8.06 -1.57
CA TYR A 71 4.96 8.53 -1.10
C TYR A 71 6.09 7.60 -1.54
N LYS A 72 7.22 8.19 -1.92
CA LYS A 72 8.49 7.51 -2.21
C LYS A 72 9.53 8.04 -1.22
N PRO A 73 10.33 7.16 -0.58
CA PRO A 73 11.38 7.60 0.32
C PRO A 73 12.49 8.33 -0.46
N PRO A 74 13.19 9.30 0.16
CA PRO A 74 14.25 10.09 -0.49
C PRO A 74 15.47 9.24 -0.88
N HIS A 75 15.74 8.18 -0.11
CA HIS A 75 16.82 7.23 -0.37
C HIS A 75 16.25 5.81 -0.42
N PRO A 76 15.77 5.36 -1.59
CA PRO A 76 15.24 4.01 -1.74
C PRO A 76 16.37 2.99 -1.56
N LYS A 77 16.23 2.08 -0.59
CA LYS A 77 17.08 0.89 -0.41
C LYS A 77 16.59 -0.28 -1.25
#